data_AF-A0A2N2X2F1-F1
#
_entry.id   AF-A0A2N2X2F1-F1
#
_cell.length_a   1.000
_cell.length_b   1.000
_cell.length_c   1.000
_cell.angle_alpha   90.00
_cell.angle_beta   90.00
_cell.angle_gamma   90.00
#
_symmetry.space_group_name_H-M   'P 1'
#
loop_
_entity.id
_entity.type
_entity.pdbx_description
1 polymer ?
#
loop_
_entity_poly.entity_id
_entity_poly.type
_entity_poly.pdbx_seq_one_letter_code
_entity_poly.pdbx_strand_id
1 'polypeptide(L)'
;MPTRGTGSWLRNRLRYYIWHDWKKPEKKKRSLIQLCVDKGTAYAWSLTKMGGSTVAQSPILDTTITVQRVKQRGFVPLVEHYQSFSKHPYKNSLFPII
;
A
#
# COMPACT_ATOMS: atom_id res chain seq x y z
N MET A 1 3.12 -16.84 -0.06
CA MET A 1 1.70 -16.82 -0.51
C MET A 1 1.01 -15.67 0.21
N PRO A 2 0.32 -14.72 -0.46
CA PRO A 2 -0.33 -13.63 0.24
C PRO A 2 -1.70 -14.11 0.76
N THR A 3 -1.89 -13.99 2.07
CA THR A 3 -3.07 -14.46 2.80
C THR A 3 -4.34 -13.73 2.36
N ARG A 4 -5.40 -14.51 2.14
CA ARG A 4 -6.75 -14.06 1.74
C ARG A 4 -7.43 -13.41 2.95
N GLY A 5 -7.09 -12.16 3.24
CA GLY A 5 -7.70 -11.40 4.32
C GLY A 5 -7.97 -9.96 3.88
N THR A 6 -9.17 -9.47 4.15
CA THR A 6 -9.75 -8.14 3.83
C THR A 6 -8.78 -6.94 3.83
N GLY A 7 -7.70 -6.97 4.62
CA GLY A 7 -6.65 -5.94 4.62
C GLY A 7 -5.80 -5.87 3.33
N SER A 8 -5.66 -6.95 2.57
CA SER A 8 -4.84 -6.95 1.33
C SER A 8 -5.45 -6.07 0.24
N TRP A 9 -6.77 -6.16 0.05
CA TRP A 9 -7.49 -5.36 -0.94
C TRP A 9 -7.42 -3.86 -0.62
N LEU A 10 -7.60 -3.48 0.64
CA LEU A 10 -7.55 -2.07 1.05
C LEU A 10 -6.15 -1.46 0.81
N ARG A 11 -5.09 -2.21 1.11
CA ARG A 11 -3.71 -1.78 0.80
C ARG A 11 -3.49 -1.61 -0.70
N ASN A 12 -3.99 -2.54 -1.50
CA ASN A 12 -3.90 -2.43 -2.97
C ASN A 12 -4.65 -1.19 -3.49
N ARG A 13 -5.83 -0.89 -2.93
CA ARG A 13 -6.61 0.31 -3.27
C ARG A 13 -5.87 1.59 -2.91
N LEU A 14 -5.25 1.65 -1.74
CA LEU A 14 -4.46 2.80 -1.30
C LEU A 14 -3.27 3.05 -2.25
N ARG A 15 -2.55 2.00 -2.63
CA ARG A 15 -1.45 2.09 -3.61
C ARG A 15 -1.92 2.59 -4.97
N TYR A 16 -3.08 2.11 -5.42
CA TYR A 16 -3.71 2.59 -6.64
C TYR A 16 -3.98 4.10 -6.57
N TYR A 17 -4.59 4.61 -5.49
CA TYR A 17 -4.86 6.04 -5.37
C TYR A 17 -3.58 6.88 -5.32
N ILE A 18 -2.55 6.43 -4.60
CA ILE A 18 -1.24 7.10 -4.57
C ILE A 18 -0.64 7.15 -5.99
N TRP A 19 -0.71 6.05 -6.74
CA TRP A 19 -0.22 6.00 -8.11
C TRP A 19 -1.00 6.92 -9.07
N HIS A 20 -2.31 7.00 -8.91
CA HIS A 20 -3.19 7.86 -9.72
C HIS A 20 -3.05 9.35 -9.37
N ASP A 21 -2.68 9.71 -8.14
CA ASP A 21 -2.34 11.08 -7.77
C ASP A 21 -1.08 11.58 -8.52
N TRP A 22 -0.21 10.67 -8.91
CA TRP A 22 0.97 10.97 -9.71
C TRP A 22 0.63 10.99 -11.21
N LYS A 23 -0.15 11.99 -11.65
CA LYS A 23 -0.61 12.08 -13.05
C LYS A 23 0.53 12.22 -14.07
N LYS A 24 1.59 12.99 -13.75
CA LYS A 24 2.72 13.24 -14.65
C LYS A 24 3.84 12.21 -14.43
N PRO A 25 4.51 11.69 -15.48
CA PRO A 25 5.61 10.73 -15.34
C PRO A 25 6.79 11.30 -14.53
N GLU A 26 7.07 12.60 -14.65
CA GLU A 26 8.09 13.27 -13.85
C GLU A 26 7.78 13.24 -12.35
N LYS A 27 6.50 13.44 -11.99
CA LYS A 27 6.04 13.35 -10.59
C LYS A 27 6.20 11.92 -10.09
N LYS A 28 5.84 10.90 -10.90
CA LYS A 28 6.05 9.48 -10.56
C LYS A 28 7.52 9.20 -10.28
N LYS A 29 8.42 9.60 -11.18
CA LYS A 29 9.87 9.42 -11.03
C LYS A 29 10.39 10.08 -9.76
N ARG A 30 10.07 11.36 -9.53
CA ARG A 30 10.53 12.11 -8.35
C ARG A 30 10.02 11.49 -7.05
N SER A 31 8.75 11.10 -7.00
CA SER A 31 8.17 10.42 -5.84
C SER A 31 8.84 9.07 -5.58
N LEU A 32 9.10 8.26 -6.61
CA LEU A 32 9.80 6.98 -6.46
C LEU A 32 11.23 7.15 -5.95
N ILE A 33 11.97 8.15 -6.45
CA ILE A 33 13.32 8.48 -5.96
C ILE A 33 13.27 8.92 -4.50
N GLN A 34 12.29 9.75 -4.11
CA GLN A 34 12.08 10.15 -2.71
C GLN A 34 11.75 8.96 -1.80
N LEU A 35 11.14 7.91 -2.35
CA LEU A 35 10.86 6.65 -1.65
C LEU A 35 12.07 5.71 -1.60
N CYS A 36 13.25 6.17 -2.04
CA CYS A 36 14.53 5.45 -2.11
C CYS A 36 14.60 4.35 -3.19
N VAL A 37 13.84 4.49 -4.27
CA VAL A 37 14.01 3.64 -5.46
C VAL A 37 15.22 4.11 -6.27
N ASP A 38 16.00 3.16 -6.79
CA ASP A 38 17.08 3.46 -7.74
C ASP A 38 16.60 4.29 -8.93
N LYS A 39 17.44 5.21 -9.42
CA LYS A 39 17.07 6.15 -10.49
C LYS A 39 16.70 5.45 -11.80
N GLY A 40 17.39 4.35 -12.14
CA GLY A 40 17.12 3.56 -13.34
C GLY A 40 15.79 2.84 -13.25
N THR A 41 15.55 2.20 -12.10
CA THR A 41 14.26 1.55 -11.81
C THR A 41 13.11 2.58 -11.81
N ALA A 42 13.29 3.71 -11.14
CA ALA A 42 12.29 4.78 -11.08
C ALA A 42 11.96 5.34 -12.47
N TYR A 43 12.96 5.46 -13.36
CA TYR A 43 12.75 5.89 -14.74
C TYR A 43 11.90 4.87 -15.52
N ALA A 44 12.28 3.58 -15.48
CA ALA A 44 11.54 2.51 -16.14
C ALA A 44 10.08 2.46 -15.67
N TRP A 45 9.84 2.53 -14.36
CA TRP A 45 8.50 2.49 -13.77
C TRP A 45 7.67 3.76 -14.04
N SER A 46 8.30 4.93 -14.19
CA SER A 46 7.58 6.17 -14.48
C SER A 46 6.90 6.18 -15.86
N LEU A 47 7.45 5.41 -16.81
CA LEU A 47 7.01 5.32 -18.21
C LEU A 47 6.21 4.04 -18.51
N THR A 48 5.90 3.21 -17.50
CA THR A 48 5.15 1.98 -17.73
C THR A 48 3.76 2.28 -18.28
N LYS A 49 3.37 1.55 -19.34
CA LYS A 49 2.01 1.54 -19.88
C LYS A 49 1.05 0.58 -19.14
N MET A 50 1.51 0.02 -18.03
CA MET A 50 0.71 -0.89 -17.23
C MET A 50 -0.48 -0.16 -16.59
N GLY A 51 -1.62 -0.84 -16.50
CA GLY A 51 -2.80 -0.32 -15.81
C GLY A 51 -2.51 -0.07 -14.33
N GLY A 52 -3.15 0.94 -13.74
CA GLY A 52 -2.89 1.33 -12.35
C GLY A 52 -3.06 0.20 -11.34
N SER A 53 -4.01 -0.72 -11.59
CA SER A 53 -4.22 -1.91 -10.75
C SER A 53 -3.05 -2.89 -10.81
N THR A 54 -2.46 -3.10 -11.99
CA THR A 54 -1.28 -3.96 -12.18
C THR A 54 -0.07 -3.34 -11.50
N VAL A 55 0.10 -2.02 -11.58
CA VAL A 55 1.20 -1.32 -10.90
C VAL A 55 1.01 -1.36 -9.37
N ALA A 56 -0.22 -1.26 -8.86
CA ALA A 56 -0.49 -1.37 -7.42
C ALA A 56 -0.09 -2.73 -6.82
N GLN A 57 -0.19 -3.79 -7.62
CA GLN A 57 0.20 -5.16 -7.25
C GLN A 57 1.67 -5.48 -7.54
N SER A 58 2.39 -4.56 -8.19
CA SER A 58 3.78 -4.78 -8.55
C SER A 58 4.70 -4.73 -7.33
N PRO A 59 5.85 -5.45 -7.37
CA PRO A 59 6.82 -5.44 -6.29
C PRO A 59 7.40 -4.04 -6.03
N ILE A 60 7.35 -3.11 -6.99
CA ILE A 60 7.86 -1.75 -6.78
C ILE A 60 6.97 -0.97 -5.80
N LEU A 61 5.64 -1.03 -5.93
CA LEU A 61 4.74 -0.31 -5.02
C LEU A 61 4.53 -1.08 -3.73
N ASP A 62 4.64 -2.41 -3.75
CA ASP A 62 4.55 -3.23 -2.56
C ASP A 62 5.74 -2.97 -1.60
N THR A 63 6.95 -2.84 -2.14
CA THR A 63 8.16 -2.55 -1.34
C THR A 63 8.31 -1.09 -0.95
N THR A 64 7.85 -0.14 -1.78
CA THR A 64 8.03 1.30 -1.51
C THR A 64 6.98 1.89 -0.57
N ILE A 65 5.74 1.41 -0.65
CA ILE A 65 4.59 1.86 0.15
C ILE A 65 4.32 0.79 1.22
N THR A 66 5.23 0.73 2.20
CA THR A 66 5.10 -0.17 3.36
C THR A 66 4.05 0.34 4.33
N VAL A 67 3.45 -0.58 5.10
CA VAL A 67 2.46 -0.25 6.15
C VAL A 67 3.04 0.76 7.15
N GLN A 68 4.33 0.63 7.48
CA GLN A 68 5.01 1.54 8.40
C GLN A 68 5.08 2.98 7.87
N ARG A 69 5.41 3.18 6.59
CA ARG A 69 5.42 4.51 5.96
C ARG A 69 4.03 5.13 5.89
N VAL A 70 3.03 4.30 5.60
CA VAL A 70 1.62 4.70 5.56
C VAL A 70 1.15 5.15 6.95
N LYS A 71 1.50 4.38 8.00
CA LYS A 71 1.24 4.75 9.41
C LYS A 71 1.90 6.07 9.81
N GLN A 72 3.15 6.29 9.43
CA GLN A 72 3.86 7.54 9.69
C GLN A 72 3.19 8.77 9.06
N ARG A 73 2.47 8.58 7.95
CA ARG A 73 1.67 9.64 7.30
C ARG A 73 0.28 9.82 7.92
N GLY A 74 -0.05 9.10 8.99
CA GLY A 74 -1.32 9.21 9.71
C GLY A 74 -2.39 8.21 9.28
N PHE A 75 -2.09 7.28 8.38
CA PHE A 75 -3.04 6.21 8.05
C PHE A 75 -2.98 5.09 9.09
N VAL A 76 -3.94 5.10 10.00
CA VAL A 76 -4.14 4.00 10.96
C VAL A 76 -4.78 2.82 10.23
N PRO A 77 -4.21 1.61 10.32
CA PRO A 77 -4.85 0.42 9.78
C PRO A 77 -6.25 0.26 10.38
N LEU A 78 -7.22 -0.07 9.53
CA LEU A 78 -8.61 -0.25 9.96
C LEU A 78 -8.75 -1.24 11.14
N VAL A 79 -7.89 -2.26 11.19
CA VAL A 79 -7.84 -3.24 12.28
C VAL A 79 -7.46 -2.59 13.62
N GLU A 80 -6.42 -1.77 13.63
CA GLU A 80 -5.97 -1.06 14.84
C GLU A 80 -7.00 -0.03 15.30
N HIS A 81 -7.58 0.68 14.33
CA HIS A 81 -8.68 1.61 14.61
C HIS A 81 -9.88 0.85 15.19
N TYR A 82 -10.32 -0.24 14.58
CA TYR A 82 -11.46 -1.03 15.06
C TYR A 82 -11.20 -1.61 16.46
N GLN A 83 -9.99 -2.09 16.74
CA GLN A 83 -9.58 -2.55 18.07
C GLN A 83 -9.67 -1.44 19.13
N SER A 84 -9.33 -0.20 18.78
CA SER A 84 -9.41 0.93 19.71
C SER A 84 -10.85 1.29 20.11
N PHE A 85 -11.83 1.05 19.23
CA PHE A 85 -13.24 1.34 19.51
C PHE A 85 -14.01 0.13 20.06
N SER A 86 -13.53 -1.09 19.83
CA SER A 86 -14.17 -2.31 20.32
C SER A 86 -13.92 -2.50 21.82
N LYS A 87 -14.96 -2.30 22.64
CA LYS A 87 -14.91 -2.52 24.10
C LYS A 87 -14.72 -3.98 24.51
N HIS A 88 -14.89 -4.92 23.60
CA HIS A 88 -14.53 -6.33 23.79
C HIS A 88 -13.38 -6.68 22.85
N PRO A 89 -12.16 -6.89 23.36
CA PRO A 89 -11.14 -7.56 22.57
C PRO A 89 -11.66 -8.99 22.40
N TYR A 90 -11.71 -9.49 21.17
CA TYR A 90 -12.02 -10.88 20.82
C TYR A 90 -10.92 -11.83 21.32
N LYS A 91 -10.63 -11.78 22.62
CA LYS A 91 -9.81 -12.74 23.34
C LYS A 91 -10.49 -14.12 23.38
N ASN A 92 -11.81 -14.20 23.11
CA ASN A 92 -12.63 -15.42 23.24
C ASN A 92 -13.57 -15.68 22.04
N SER A 93 -13.12 -15.57 20.78
CA SER A 93 -13.95 -15.99 19.63
C SER A 93 -13.50 -17.34 19.06
N LEU A 94 -14.45 -18.29 18.94
CA LEU A 94 -14.29 -19.67 18.47
C LEU A 94 -13.76 -19.84 17.02
N PHE A 95 -13.47 -18.74 16.33
CA PHE A 95 -12.92 -18.76 14.97
C PHE A 95 -11.66 -17.87 14.92
N PRO A 96 -10.48 -18.43 15.19
CA PRO A 96 -9.23 -17.71 15.02
C PRO A 96 -8.98 -17.44 13.53
N ILE A 97 -8.51 -16.23 13.21
CA ILE A 97 -8.11 -15.84 11.87
C ILE A 97 -6.81 -16.59 11.54
N ILE A 98 -6.88 -17.55 10.62
CA ILE A 98 -5.75 -18.33 10.05
C ILE A 98 -4.87 -17.43 9.16
#